data_AF-A0A537LD11-F1
#
_entry.id   AF-A0A537LD11-F1
#
_cell.length_a   1.000
_cell.length_b   1.000
_cell.length_c   1.000
_cell.angle_alpha   90.00
_cell.angle_beta   90.00
_cell.angle_gamma   90.00
#
_symmetry.space_group_name_H-M   'P 1'
#
loop_
_entity.id
_entity.type
_entity.pdbx_description
1 polymer ?
#
loop_
_entity_poly.entity_id
_entity_poly.type
_entity_poly.pdbx_seq_one_letter_code
_entity_poly.pdbx_strand_id
1 'polypeptide(L)'
;MPALPDYKVSPSVQPKPQEYGYDLDRALASVMGLHAIIPNDAFTAETLGTERAGNGVLIRENGIVLTIGYLITEAETIWLHLNDGRVVPGHVLGYDQTTGFGLVQALAKLDLPALPLGDSTMIPLEEKVVVGGAGGRQKSVAARVVGKQEFAGYWEYVLDEAIFTAPAHPNWGGTALLGPAGDLLGIGSLQLERAREKGPNEHLNMIVPIDDLKPILDDLLKFGRPNRPPRPWLGLYATEIEDKIVVVGLATRGPAQAVDIRTGDIILAVAGREVSELATAFRKIWSLGNAGVDVPLLIYRDGRTFEVTIASGDRARFLKGPSLH
;
A
#
# COMPACT_ATOMS: atom_id res chain seq x y z
N MET A 1 -22.70 11.63 9.61
CA MET A 1 -21.80 10.50 9.32
C MET A 1 -20.75 11.01 8.37
N PRO A 2 -19.46 10.73 8.59
CA PRO A 2 -18.45 11.10 7.61
C PRO A 2 -18.74 10.41 6.27
N ALA A 3 -18.50 11.12 5.17
CA ALA A 3 -18.90 10.73 3.83
C ALA A 3 -17.67 10.36 3.00
N LEU A 4 -17.81 9.37 2.13
CA LEU A 4 -16.76 9.05 1.18
C LEU A 4 -16.58 10.20 0.18
N PRO A 5 -15.36 10.40 -0.36
CA PRO A 5 -15.12 11.34 -1.44
C PRO A 5 -16.05 11.06 -2.63
N ASP A 6 -16.69 12.09 -3.18
CA ASP A 6 -17.43 11.94 -4.43
C ASP A 6 -16.47 12.07 -5.61
N TYR A 7 -16.43 11.04 -6.45
CA TYR A 7 -15.62 10.99 -7.66
C TYR A 7 -16.42 10.40 -8.81
N LYS A 8 -16.05 10.70 -10.05
CA LYS A 8 -16.72 10.17 -11.24
C LYS A 8 -15.76 9.33 -12.06
N VAL A 9 -16.23 8.19 -12.55
CA VAL A 9 -15.55 7.40 -13.56
C VAL A 9 -16.27 7.62 -14.89
N SER A 10 -15.52 7.97 -15.94
CA SER A 10 -16.09 8.19 -17.27
C SER A 10 -16.85 6.94 -17.74
N PRO A 11 -18.08 7.06 -18.27
CA PRO A 11 -18.81 5.92 -18.84
C PRO A 11 -18.05 5.15 -19.91
N SER A 12 -17.12 5.81 -20.61
CA SER A 12 -16.30 5.20 -21.66
C SER A 12 -15.30 4.15 -21.15
N VAL A 13 -14.95 4.19 -19.86
CA VAL A 13 -14.00 3.26 -19.24
C VAL A 13 -14.64 2.39 -18.16
N GLN A 14 -15.97 2.45 -18.00
CA GLN A 14 -16.68 1.57 -17.07
C GLN A 14 -16.77 0.15 -17.66
N PRO A 15 -16.56 -0.90 -16.85
CA PRO A 15 -16.64 -2.28 -17.30
C PRO A 15 -18.08 -2.64 -17.68
N LYS A 16 -18.24 -3.35 -18.80
CA LYS A 16 -19.53 -3.87 -19.26
C LYS A 16 -19.63 -5.36 -18.93
N PRO A 17 -20.69 -5.84 -18.27
CA PRO A 17 -20.81 -7.25 -17.86
C PRO A 17 -20.59 -8.25 -19.00
N GLN A 18 -21.03 -7.92 -20.21
CA GLN A 18 -20.94 -8.81 -21.37
C GLN A 18 -19.50 -9.04 -21.87
N GLU A 19 -18.54 -8.24 -21.39
CA GLU A 19 -17.13 -8.35 -21.77
C GLU A 19 -16.34 -9.33 -20.88
N TYR A 20 -16.98 -9.91 -19.85
CA TYR A 20 -16.33 -10.77 -18.85
C TYR A 20 -17.01 -12.14 -18.74
N GLY A 21 -16.20 -13.19 -18.51
CA GLY A 21 -16.67 -14.57 -18.41
C GLY A 21 -17.27 -14.96 -17.05
N TYR A 22 -17.45 -13.99 -16.15
CA TYR A 22 -17.96 -14.17 -14.79
C TYR A 22 -19.05 -13.14 -14.49
N ASP A 23 -19.78 -13.36 -13.39
CA ASP A 23 -20.77 -12.41 -12.90
C ASP A 23 -20.08 -11.17 -12.30
N LEU A 24 -19.88 -10.16 -13.15
CA LEU A 24 -19.20 -8.91 -12.80
C LEU A 24 -19.88 -8.16 -11.65
N ASP A 25 -21.22 -8.12 -11.63
CA ASP A 25 -21.95 -7.40 -10.59
C ASP A 25 -21.80 -8.07 -9.24
N ARG A 26 -21.86 -9.41 -9.23
CA ARG A 26 -21.59 -10.19 -8.03
C ARG A 26 -20.17 -9.98 -7.52
N ALA A 27 -19.17 -9.96 -8.40
CA ALA A 27 -17.77 -9.72 -8.01
C ALA A 27 -17.58 -8.30 -7.44
N LEU A 28 -18.17 -7.28 -8.07
CA LEU A 28 -18.08 -5.90 -7.61
C LEU A 28 -18.92 -5.62 -6.35
N ALA A 29 -19.93 -6.44 -6.05
CA ALA A 29 -20.67 -6.36 -4.79
C ALA A 29 -19.78 -6.60 -3.55
N SER A 30 -18.66 -7.31 -3.72
CA SER A 30 -17.66 -7.57 -2.68
C SER A 30 -16.77 -6.37 -2.36
N VAL A 31 -16.80 -5.32 -3.19
CA VAL A 31 -16.04 -4.08 -3.00
C VAL A 31 -16.91 -3.04 -2.32
N MET A 32 -16.40 -2.47 -1.23
CA MET A 32 -17.10 -1.50 -0.39
C MET A 32 -16.22 -0.29 -0.12
N GLY A 33 -16.84 0.82 0.28
CA GLY A 33 -16.09 1.98 0.74
C GLY A 33 -15.52 1.73 2.12
N LEU A 34 -14.34 2.25 2.38
CA LEU A 34 -13.70 2.21 3.69
C LEU A 34 -13.42 3.64 4.13
N HIS A 35 -13.79 3.93 5.38
CA HIS A 35 -13.54 5.21 5.98
C HIS A 35 -12.96 5.04 7.39
N ALA A 36 -11.90 5.76 7.72
CA ALA A 36 -11.16 5.63 8.96
C ALA A 36 -10.86 6.98 9.62
N ILE A 37 -10.97 7.03 10.94
CA ILE A 37 -10.51 8.14 11.78
C ILE A 37 -9.25 7.70 12.52
N ILE A 38 -8.25 8.57 12.50
CA ILE A 38 -6.94 8.38 13.11
C ILE A 38 -6.76 9.48 14.17
N PRO A 39 -6.30 9.15 15.39
CA PRO A 39 -6.04 10.14 16.43
C PRO A 39 -5.05 11.21 15.97
N ASN A 40 -5.26 12.47 16.36
CA ASN A 40 -4.38 13.60 15.98
C ASN A 40 -2.91 13.41 16.42
N ASP A 41 -2.68 12.63 17.48
CA ASP A 41 -1.36 12.34 18.05
C ASP A 41 -0.79 10.99 17.56
N ALA A 42 -1.42 10.35 16.58
CA ALA A 42 -0.88 9.18 15.90
C ALA A 42 0.35 9.55 15.06
N PHE A 43 1.29 8.61 14.93
CA PHE A 43 2.56 8.86 14.24
C PHE A 43 2.38 9.18 12.76
N THR A 44 1.42 8.54 12.10
CA THR A 44 1.10 8.75 10.69
C THR A 44 0.13 9.89 10.43
N ALA A 45 -0.42 10.53 11.47
CA ALA A 45 -1.38 11.63 11.31
C ALA A 45 -0.75 12.84 10.59
N GLU A 46 0.53 13.13 10.86
CA GLU A 46 1.26 14.24 10.24
C GLU A 46 1.42 14.07 8.72
N THR A 47 1.58 12.82 8.25
CA THR A 47 1.90 12.53 6.84
C THR A 47 0.70 12.07 6.02
N LEU A 48 -0.26 11.38 6.64
CA LEU A 48 -1.41 10.77 5.97
C LEU A 48 -2.75 11.38 6.41
N GLY A 49 -2.73 12.37 7.30
CA GLY A 49 -3.93 12.97 7.87
C GLY A 49 -4.65 12.08 8.88
N THR A 50 -5.72 12.65 9.45
CA THR A 50 -6.52 12.07 10.54
C THR A 50 -7.85 11.50 10.08
N GLU A 51 -8.21 11.73 8.81
CA GLU A 51 -9.38 11.18 8.16
C GLU A 51 -8.93 10.55 6.84
N ARG A 52 -9.21 9.26 6.65
CA ARG A 52 -8.73 8.50 5.49
C ARG A 52 -9.89 7.73 4.89
N ALA A 53 -10.04 7.84 3.57
CA ALA A 53 -11.09 7.18 2.82
C ALA A 53 -10.53 6.45 1.61
N GLY A 54 -11.13 5.31 1.28
CA GLY A 54 -10.77 4.51 0.13
C GLY A 54 -11.74 3.35 -0.04
N ASN A 55 -11.22 2.20 -0.44
CA ASN A 55 -12.01 1.01 -0.71
C ASN A 55 -11.53 -0.17 0.17
N GLY A 56 -12.37 -1.16 0.32
CA GLY A 56 -12.07 -2.45 0.93
C GLY A 56 -12.73 -3.57 0.16
N VAL A 57 -12.16 -4.76 0.24
CA VAL A 57 -12.55 -5.93 -0.53
C VAL A 57 -12.87 -7.08 0.42
N LEU A 58 -14.09 -7.62 0.37
CA LEU A 58 -14.45 -8.79 1.15
C LEU A 58 -13.74 -10.04 0.62
N ILE A 59 -12.88 -10.64 1.43
CA ILE A 59 -12.08 -11.82 1.05
C ILE A 59 -12.47 -13.09 1.81
N ARG A 60 -13.30 -12.99 2.87
CA ARG A 60 -13.91 -14.14 3.55
C ARG A 60 -15.33 -13.84 3.98
N GLU A 61 -16.22 -14.82 3.88
CA GLU A 61 -17.66 -14.68 4.18
C GLU A 61 -17.96 -14.31 5.65
N ASN A 62 -17.02 -14.58 6.56
CA ASN A 62 -17.11 -14.17 7.96
C ASN A 62 -16.77 -12.69 8.21
N GLY A 63 -16.66 -11.86 7.15
CA GLY A 63 -16.51 -10.42 7.26
C GLY A 63 -15.06 -9.91 7.26
N ILE A 64 -14.11 -10.68 6.73
CA ILE A 64 -12.72 -10.21 6.59
C ILE A 64 -12.60 -9.37 5.34
N VAL A 65 -12.30 -8.09 5.54
CA VAL A 65 -12.10 -7.10 4.49
C VAL A 65 -10.61 -6.78 4.37
N LEU A 66 -10.10 -6.93 3.15
CA LEU A 66 -8.75 -6.56 2.76
C LEU A 66 -8.75 -5.13 2.20
N THR A 67 -7.73 -4.35 2.55
CA THR A 67 -7.52 -3.00 2.03
C THR A 67 -6.03 -2.69 1.92
N ILE A 68 -5.69 -1.47 1.51
CA ILE A 68 -4.32 -0.97 1.58
C ILE A 68 -4.08 -0.34 2.95
N GLY A 69 -3.00 -0.76 3.60
CA GLY A 69 -2.71 -0.56 5.02
C GLY A 69 -2.68 0.90 5.45
N TYR A 70 -2.16 1.81 4.61
CA TYR A 70 -2.08 3.23 4.96
C TYR A 70 -3.45 3.86 5.26
N LEU A 71 -4.55 3.29 4.73
CA LEU A 71 -5.91 3.76 5.03
C LEU A 71 -6.31 3.47 6.48
N ILE A 72 -5.78 2.42 7.10
CA ILE A 72 -6.20 1.91 8.41
C ILE A 72 -5.11 1.93 9.48
N THR A 73 -3.86 2.22 9.11
CA THR A 73 -2.76 2.32 10.06
C THR A 73 -3.07 3.36 11.14
N GLU A 74 -3.06 2.93 12.41
CA GLU A 74 -3.41 3.73 13.60
C GLU A 74 -4.87 4.21 13.67
N ALA A 75 -5.77 3.63 12.88
CA ALA A 75 -7.20 3.96 12.93
C ALA A 75 -7.82 3.55 14.27
N GLU A 76 -8.54 4.48 14.89
CA GLU A 76 -9.37 4.24 16.08
C GLU A 76 -10.79 3.80 15.71
N THR A 77 -11.30 4.30 14.58
CA THR A 77 -12.66 4.03 14.11
C THR A 77 -12.62 3.70 12.64
N ILE A 78 -13.36 2.65 12.25
CA ILE A 78 -13.54 2.27 10.85
C ILE A 78 -15.04 2.10 10.54
N TRP A 79 -15.46 2.62 9.39
CA TRP A 79 -16.75 2.35 8.79
C TRP A 79 -16.58 1.74 7.40
N LEU A 80 -17.35 0.70 7.15
CA LEU A 80 -17.47 0.02 5.87
C LEU A 80 -18.81 0.44 5.23
N HIS A 81 -18.73 1.07 4.07
CA HIS A 81 -19.88 1.59 3.33
C HIS A 81 -20.22 0.63 2.19
N LEU A 82 -21.30 -0.13 2.35
CA LEU A 82 -21.73 -1.13 1.38
C LEU A 82 -22.45 -0.46 0.20
N ASN A 83 -22.48 -1.15 -0.94
CA ASN A 83 -23.10 -0.66 -2.17
C ASN A 83 -24.64 -0.53 -2.06
N ASP A 84 -25.26 -1.19 -1.09
CA ASP A 84 -26.69 -1.08 -0.77
C ASP A 84 -27.04 0.09 0.17
N GLY A 85 -26.03 0.88 0.56
CA GLY A 85 -26.18 2.04 1.44
C GLY A 85 -26.04 1.73 2.94
N ARG A 86 -25.90 0.45 3.34
CA ARG A 86 -25.59 0.11 4.73
C ARG A 86 -24.21 0.60 5.12
N VAL A 87 -24.06 1.01 6.38
CA VAL A 87 -22.78 1.36 6.99
C VAL A 87 -22.54 0.43 8.16
N VAL A 88 -21.41 -0.29 8.13
CA VAL A 88 -21.06 -1.32 9.11
C VAL A 88 -19.76 -0.90 9.82
N PRO A 89 -19.73 -0.85 11.16
CA PRO A 89 -18.49 -0.63 11.89
C PRO A 89 -17.47 -1.74 11.60
N GLY A 90 -16.20 -1.37 11.53
CA GLY A 90 -15.08 -2.29 11.34
C GLY A 90 -14.07 -2.20 12.49
N HIS A 91 -13.29 -3.26 12.66
CA HIS A 91 -12.16 -3.32 13.59
C HIS A 91 -10.88 -3.71 12.84
N VAL A 92 -9.78 -2.98 13.05
CA VAL A 92 -8.48 -3.33 12.45
C VAL A 92 -7.98 -4.63 13.06
N LEU A 93 -7.78 -5.65 12.24
CA LEU A 93 -7.14 -6.89 12.66
C LEU A 93 -5.63 -6.77 12.63
N GLY A 94 -5.10 -6.14 11.58
CA GLY A 94 -3.66 -6.01 11.41
C GLY A 94 -3.30 -5.26 10.14
N TYR A 95 -2.03 -4.88 10.05
CA TYR A 95 -1.45 -4.35 8.84
C TYR A 95 -0.01 -4.87 8.72
N ASP A 96 0.51 -4.99 7.50
CA ASP A 96 1.90 -5.32 7.26
C ASP A 96 2.58 -4.22 6.43
N GLN A 97 3.62 -3.60 7.00
CA GLN A 97 4.35 -2.51 6.34
C GLN A 97 5.07 -2.96 5.06
N THR A 98 5.49 -4.23 4.97
CA THR A 98 6.28 -4.70 3.83
C THR A 98 5.43 -4.87 2.58
N THR A 99 4.30 -5.56 2.70
CA THR A 99 3.35 -5.74 1.59
C THR A 99 2.46 -4.53 1.42
N GLY A 100 2.26 -3.74 2.48
CA GLY A 100 1.33 -2.63 2.49
C GLY A 100 -0.12 -3.05 2.67
N PHE A 101 -0.45 -4.32 2.95
CA PHE A 101 -1.83 -4.76 3.18
C PHE A 101 -2.35 -4.40 4.57
N GLY A 102 -3.66 -4.19 4.65
CA GLY A 102 -4.41 -4.04 5.90
C GLY A 102 -5.63 -4.97 5.94
N LEU A 103 -5.94 -5.51 7.12
CA LEU A 103 -7.12 -6.34 7.36
C LEU A 103 -8.06 -5.67 8.36
N VAL A 104 -9.35 -5.71 8.02
CA VAL A 104 -10.45 -5.20 8.85
C VAL A 104 -11.48 -6.31 9.03
N GLN A 105 -11.94 -6.51 10.26
CA GLN A 105 -13.10 -7.33 10.57
C GLN A 105 -14.36 -6.45 10.56
N ALA A 106 -15.33 -6.80 9.73
CA ALA A 106 -16.67 -6.22 9.82
C ALA A 106 -17.35 -6.67 11.11
N LEU A 107 -17.97 -5.74 11.84
CA LEU A 107 -18.66 -6.01 13.12
C LEU A 107 -20.15 -6.35 12.94
N ALA A 108 -20.60 -6.53 11.70
CA ALA A 108 -21.91 -7.06 11.37
C ALA A 108 -21.82 -7.99 10.15
N LYS A 109 -22.82 -8.86 9.99
CA LYS A 109 -22.94 -9.69 8.79
C LYS A 109 -23.16 -8.80 7.56
N LEU A 110 -22.36 -9.04 6.52
CA LEU A 110 -22.44 -8.27 5.28
C LEU A 110 -23.44 -8.90 4.30
N ASP A 111 -23.60 -10.22 4.32
CA ASP A 111 -24.42 -10.98 3.36
C ASP A 111 -24.02 -10.69 1.90
N LEU A 112 -22.71 -10.55 1.68
CA LEU A 112 -22.08 -10.30 0.38
C LEU A 112 -21.17 -11.47 0.00
N PRO A 113 -20.97 -11.74 -1.30
CA PRO A 113 -20.00 -12.73 -1.74
C PRO A 113 -18.59 -12.31 -1.33
N ALA A 114 -17.75 -13.25 -0.89
CA ALA A 114 -16.32 -13.02 -0.77
C ALA A 114 -15.63 -13.27 -2.12
N LEU A 115 -14.64 -12.45 -2.48
CA LEU A 115 -13.82 -12.71 -3.66
C LEU A 115 -12.79 -13.80 -3.38
N PRO A 116 -12.68 -14.82 -4.25
CA PRO A 116 -11.60 -15.78 -4.16
C PRO A 116 -10.26 -15.09 -4.45
N LEU A 117 -9.22 -15.50 -3.74
CA LEU A 117 -7.85 -15.04 -4.02
C LEU A 117 -7.33 -15.75 -5.26
N GLY A 118 -6.93 -14.99 -6.27
CA GLY A 118 -6.41 -15.50 -7.53
C GLY A 118 -4.90 -15.73 -7.50
N ASP A 119 -4.30 -15.85 -8.69
CA ASP A 119 -2.85 -15.94 -8.90
C ASP A 119 -2.35 -14.77 -9.75
N SER A 120 -1.76 -13.79 -9.07
CA SER A 120 -1.20 -12.57 -9.66
C SER A 120 0.17 -12.77 -10.30
N THR A 121 0.84 -13.89 -10.05
CA THR A 121 2.11 -14.21 -10.71
C THR A 121 1.89 -14.55 -12.19
N MET A 122 0.72 -15.13 -12.51
CA MET A 122 0.35 -15.61 -13.84
C MET A 122 -0.26 -14.55 -14.75
N ILE A 123 -0.47 -13.32 -14.28
CA ILE A 123 -1.10 -12.27 -15.10
C ILE A 123 -0.11 -11.72 -16.16
N PRO A 124 -0.42 -11.82 -17.46
CA PRO A 124 0.45 -11.28 -18.50
C PRO A 124 0.25 -9.76 -18.68
N LEU A 125 1.21 -9.13 -19.37
CA LEU A 125 1.02 -7.76 -19.88
C LEU A 125 -0.15 -7.73 -20.89
N GLU A 126 -0.79 -6.57 -20.98
CA GLU A 126 -1.99 -6.30 -21.79
C GLU A 126 -3.26 -7.09 -21.40
N GLU A 127 -3.20 -7.89 -20.33
CA GLU A 127 -4.36 -8.63 -19.83
C GLU A 127 -5.48 -7.67 -19.43
N LYS A 128 -6.72 -8.02 -19.80
CA LYS A 128 -7.90 -7.22 -19.47
C LYS A 128 -8.30 -7.49 -18.03
N VAL A 129 -8.42 -6.42 -17.26
CA VAL A 129 -8.73 -6.45 -15.83
C VAL A 129 -9.81 -5.44 -15.50
N VAL A 130 -10.37 -5.54 -14.30
CA VAL A 130 -11.23 -4.50 -13.73
C VAL A 130 -10.58 -3.97 -12.46
N VAL A 131 -10.37 -2.66 -12.40
CA VAL A 131 -10.07 -1.97 -11.14
C VAL A 131 -11.39 -1.58 -10.50
N GLY A 132 -11.86 -2.42 -9.58
CA GLY A 132 -13.15 -2.34 -8.91
C GLY A 132 -13.14 -1.39 -7.72
N GLY A 133 -14.05 -0.42 -7.73
CA GLY A 133 -14.25 0.54 -6.64
C GLY A 133 -15.64 0.43 -6.01
N ALA A 134 -15.79 1.03 -4.82
CA ALA A 134 -17.05 1.11 -4.09
C ALA A 134 -18.11 1.86 -4.92
N GLY A 135 -19.30 1.26 -5.09
CA GLY A 135 -20.37 1.74 -5.97
C GLY A 135 -20.50 0.96 -7.28
N GLY A 136 -19.87 -0.20 -7.40
CA GLY A 136 -20.06 -1.15 -8.50
C GLY A 136 -19.52 -0.64 -9.84
N ARG A 137 -20.15 -1.06 -10.95
CA ARG A 137 -19.65 -0.75 -12.31
C ARG A 137 -19.46 0.74 -12.58
N GLN A 138 -20.34 1.59 -12.04
CA GLN A 138 -20.29 3.04 -12.25
C GLN A 138 -19.08 3.71 -11.60
N LYS A 139 -18.47 3.03 -10.63
CA LYS A 139 -17.31 3.48 -9.86
C LYS A 139 -16.14 2.49 -10.03
N SER A 140 -16.11 1.77 -11.14
CA SER A 140 -15.05 0.81 -11.50
C SER A 140 -14.53 1.10 -12.89
N VAL A 141 -13.27 0.72 -13.15
CA VAL A 141 -12.58 0.98 -14.42
C VAL A 141 -12.20 -0.33 -15.10
N ALA A 142 -12.61 -0.50 -16.35
CA ALA A 142 -12.06 -1.50 -17.25
C ALA A 142 -10.65 -1.06 -17.67
N ALA A 143 -9.64 -1.83 -17.25
CA ALA A 143 -8.23 -1.50 -17.42
C ALA A 143 -7.47 -2.65 -18.07
N ARG A 144 -6.19 -2.39 -18.34
CA ARG A 144 -5.21 -3.38 -18.76
C ARG A 144 -3.98 -3.33 -17.87
N VAL A 145 -3.30 -4.46 -17.74
CA VAL A 145 -1.96 -4.50 -17.17
C VAL A 145 -0.97 -3.92 -18.18
N VAL A 146 -0.30 -2.84 -17.82
CA VAL A 146 0.67 -2.15 -18.69
C VAL A 146 2.11 -2.26 -18.21
N GLY A 147 2.32 -2.91 -17.06
CA GLY A 147 3.65 -3.13 -16.51
C GLY A 147 3.64 -4.06 -15.31
N LYS A 148 4.75 -4.77 -15.14
CA LYS A 148 5.10 -5.54 -13.96
C LYS A 148 6.59 -5.29 -13.70
N GLN A 149 6.91 -4.68 -12.58
CA GLN A 149 8.29 -4.29 -12.25
C GLN A 149 8.44 -4.02 -10.76
N GLU A 150 9.68 -4.07 -10.27
CA GLU A 150 10.02 -3.64 -8.93
C GLU A 150 9.54 -2.21 -8.65
N PHE A 151 9.12 -1.95 -7.42
CA PHE A 151 8.77 -0.62 -6.97
C PHE A 151 9.46 -0.30 -5.65
N ALA A 152 10.08 0.88 -5.57
CA ALA A 152 10.62 1.44 -4.34
C ALA A 152 10.00 2.82 -4.06
N GLY A 153 9.32 2.93 -2.92
CA GLY A 153 8.74 4.17 -2.43
C GLY A 153 9.68 4.87 -1.44
N TYR A 154 9.59 6.20 -1.37
CA TYR A 154 10.50 7.01 -0.57
C TYR A 154 10.42 6.77 0.95
N TRP A 155 9.37 6.08 1.42
CA TRP A 155 9.05 5.84 2.84
C TRP A 155 9.51 4.47 3.37
N GLU A 156 10.59 3.94 2.83
CA GLU A 156 11.09 2.58 3.11
C GLU A 156 10.03 1.52 2.79
N TYR A 157 9.69 1.44 1.50
CA TYR A 157 8.73 0.48 0.96
C TYR A 157 9.24 -0.07 -0.35
N VAL A 158 9.38 -1.40 -0.43
CA VAL A 158 9.85 -2.09 -1.63
C VAL A 158 8.95 -3.28 -1.90
N LEU A 159 8.44 -3.36 -3.12
CA LEU A 159 7.81 -4.54 -3.68
C LEU A 159 8.74 -5.12 -4.73
N ASP A 160 9.02 -6.42 -4.63
CA ASP A 160 9.86 -7.12 -5.62
C ASP A 160 9.20 -7.08 -7.02
N GLU A 161 7.87 -7.10 -7.06
CA GLU A 161 7.08 -6.89 -8.27
C GLU A 161 5.77 -6.16 -7.92
N ALA A 162 5.50 -5.04 -8.56
CA ALA A 162 4.22 -4.34 -8.51
C ALA A 162 3.53 -4.41 -9.88
N ILE A 163 2.21 -4.45 -9.88
CA ILE A 163 1.40 -4.48 -11.09
C ILE A 163 0.94 -3.06 -11.42
N PHE A 164 1.10 -2.64 -12.67
CA PHE A 164 0.69 -1.32 -13.14
C PHE A 164 -0.46 -1.45 -14.12
N THR A 165 -1.52 -0.64 -13.91
CA THR A 165 -2.72 -0.68 -14.76
C THR A 165 -3.06 0.69 -15.35
N ALA A 166 -3.63 0.65 -16.56
CA ALA A 166 -4.16 1.82 -17.26
C ALA A 166 -5.52 1.52 -17.92
N PRO A 167 -6.45 2.49 -17.99
CA PRO A 167 -6.34 3.84 -17.43
C PRO A 167 -6.45 3.83 -15.90
N ALA A 168 -5.90 4.85 -15.24
CA ALA A 168 -5.96 4.95 -13.79
C ALA A 168 -7.39 5.19 -13.27
N HIS A 169 -7.75 4.44 -12.24
CA HIS A 169 -8.86 4.70 -11.34
C HIS A 169 -8.60 5.97 -10.52
N PRO A 170 -9.57 6.91 -10.44
CA PRO A 170 -9.39 8.21 -9.77
C PRO A 170 -9.39 8.12 -8.25
N ASN A 171 -9.92 7.03 -7.67
CA ASN A 171 -9.91 6.75 -6.24
C ASN A 171 -9.38 5.32 -5.99
N TRP A 172 -8.07 5.15 -6.14
CA TRP A 172 -7.40 3.84 -6.28
C TRP A 172 -7.14 3.12 -4.94
N GLY A 173 -7.10 3.84 -3.82
CA GLY A 173 -6.73 3.28 -2.53
C GLY A 173 -7.66 2.14 -2.13
N GLY A 174 -7.14 0.93 -2.01
CA GLY A 174 -7.90 -0.25 -1.61
C GLY A 174 -8.78 -0.90 -2.69
N THR A 175 -8.74 -0.43 -3.95
CA THR A 175 -9.58 -1.00 -5.02
C THR A 175 -9.23 -2.46 -5.30
N ALA A 176 -10.20 -3.29 -5.70
CA ALA A 176 -9.93 -4.65 -6.16
C ALA A 176 -9.34 -4.64 -7.57
N LEU A 177 -8.26 -5.38 -7.82
CA LEU A 177 -7.87 -5.76 -9.18
C LEU A 177 -8.49 -7.12 -9.50
N LEU A 178 -9.54 -7.15 -10.32
CA LEU A 178 -10.22 -8.37 -10.72
C LEU A 178 -9.61 -8.93 -12.01
N GLY A 179 -9.27 -10.22 -11.97
CA GLY A 179 -8.79 -10.98 -13.11
C GLY A 179 -9.88 -11.40 -14.09
N PRO A 180 -9.50 -12.05 -15.20
CA PRO A 180 -10.45 -12.56 -16.20
C PRO A 180 -11.35 -13.69 -15.66
N ALA A 181 -10.97 -14.35 -14.57
CA ALA A 181 -11.77 -15.37 -13.89
C ALA A 181 -12.70 -14.81 -12.80
N GLY A 182 -12.65 -13.50 -12.53
CA GLY A 182 -13.41 -12.86 -11.45
C GLY A 182 -12.80 -13.06 -10.07
N ASP A 183 -11.54 -13.49 -10.02
CA ASP A 183 -10.71 -13.62 -8.83
C ASP A 183 -9.95 -12.32 -8.52
N LEU A 184 -9.58 -12.16 -7.25
CA LEU A 184 -8.83 -11.01 -6.78
C LEU A 184 -7.34 -11.21 -7.06
N LEU A 185 -6.74 -10.35 -7.88
CA LEU A 185 -5.32 -10.39 -8.26
C LEU A 185 -4.47 -9.32 -7.55
N GLY A 186 -5.10 -8.40 -6.82
CA GLY A 186 -4.35 -7.42 -6.02
C GLY A 186 -5.21 -6.29 -5.48
N ILE A 187 -4.56 -5.38 -4.76
CA ILE A 187 -5.20 -4.21 -4.15
C ILE A 187 -4.52 -2.92 -4.63
N GLY A 188 -5.34 -1.96 -5.08
CA GLY A 188 -4.87 -0.65 -5.50
C GLY A 188 -4.21 0.12 -4.36
N SER A 189 -3.05 0.71 -4.64
CA SER A 189 -2.20 1.35 -3.62
C SER A 189 -1.88 2.80 -3.95
N LEU A 190 -1.28 3.03 -5.13
CA LEU A 190 -0.80 4.35 -5.55
C LEU A 190 -1.33 4.72 -6.93
N GLN A 191 -1.35 6.03 -7.21
CA GLN A 191 -1.38 6.56 -8.55
C GLN A 191 -0.02 7.17 -8.87
N LEU A 192 0.48 6.89 -10.07
CA LEU A 192 1.79 7.35 -10.53
C LEU A 192 1.63 7.99 -11.91
N GLU A 193 2.48 8.96 -12.19
CA GLU A 193 2.54 9.63 -13.49
C GLU A 193 3.69 9.05 -14.30
N ARG A 194 3.40 8.60 -15.52
CA ARG A 194 4.39 8.10 -16.48
C ARG A 194 4.48 9.05 -17.66
N ALA A 195 5.68 9.58 -17.91
CA ALA A 195 5.95 10.35 -19.10
C ALA A 195 5.77 9.49 -20.36
N ARG A 196 5.04 10.00 -21.35
CA ARG A 196 4.91 9.37 -22.67
C ARG A 196 5.86 10.05 -23.64
N GLU A 197 6.46 9.28 -24.55
CA GLU A 197 7.33 9.83 -25.62
C GLU A 197 6.59 10.83 -26.51
N LYS A 198 5.27 10.64 -26.69
CA LYS A 198 4.38 11.54 -27.42
C LYS A 198 3.03 11.63 -26.72
N GLY A 199 2.54 12.86 -26.52
CA GLY A 199 1.25 13.14 -25.89
C GLY A 199 1.37 13.50 -24.41
N PRO A 200 0.24 13.75 -23.72
CA PRO A 200 0.25 14.05 -22.29
C PRO A 200 0.74 12.84 -21.49
N ASN A 201 1.29 13.13 -20.31
CA ASN A 201 1.64 12.10 -19.34
C ASN A 201 0.43 11.21 -19.03
N GLU A 202 0.71 9.95 -18.78
CA GLU A 202 -0.30 8.96 -18.44
C GLU A 202 -0.31 8.69 -16.95
N HIS A 203 -1.50 8.67 -16.37
CA HIS A 203 -1.68 8.24 -14.99
C HIS A 203 -1.91 6.73 -14.96
N LEU A 204 -1.15 6.05 -14.10
CA LEU A 204 -1.22 4.62 -13.86
C LEU A 204 -1.65 4.37 -12.42
N ASN A 205 -2.29 3.24 -12.16
CA ASN A 205 -2.38 2.73 -10.79
C ASN A 205 -1.34 1.66 -10.55
N MET A 206 -0.68 1.73 -9.40
CA MET A 206 0.12 0.65 -8.85
C MET A 206 -0.76 -0.21 -7.94
N ILE A 207 -0.75 -1.51 -8.19
CA ILE A 207 -1.50 -2.53 -7.47
C ILE A 207 -0.48 -3.43 -6.74
N VAL A 208 -0.74 -3.69 -5.46
CA VAL A 208 0.01 -4.72 -4.70
C VAL A 208 -0.52 -6.10 -5.09
N PRO A 209 0.32 -7.02 -5.57
CA PRO A 209 -0.10 -8.36 -5.99
C PRO A 209 -0.73 -9.17 -4.85
N ILE A 210 -1.79 -9.94 -5.13
CA ILE A 210 -2.47 -10.72 -4.08
C ILE A 210 -1.60 -11.85 -3.51
N ASP A 211 -0.61 -12.32 -4.27
CA ASP A 211 0.29 -13.39 -3.83
C ASP A 211 1.16 -12.97 -2.63
N ASP A 212 1.43 -11.68 -2.48
CA ASP A 212 2.15 -11.14 -1.32
C ASP A 212 1.34 -11.32 0.00
N LEU A 213 0.01 -11.41 -0.08
CA LEU A 213 -0.84 -11.63 1.09
C LEU A 213 -0.81 -13.08 1.58
N LYS A 214 -0.75 -14.05 0.66
CA LYS A 214 -0.98 -15.47 0.98
C LYS A 214 -0.06 -16.00 2.09
N PRO A 215 1.26 -15.70 2.10
CA PRO A 215 2.17 -16.17 3.14
C PRO A 215 1.92 -15.55 4.52
N ILE A 216 1.30 -14.36 4.58
CA ILE A 216 1.13 -13.59 5.82
C ILE A 216 -0.31 -13.54 6.34
N LEU A 217 -1.29 -14.01 5.55
CA LEU A 217 -2.70 -13.89 5.85
C LEU A 217 -3.07 -14.50 7.21
N ASP A 218 -2.64 -15.73 7.46
CA ASP A 218 -2.97 -16.43 8.72
C ASP A 218 -2.30 -15.77 9.93
N ASP A 219 -1.09 -15.23 9.77
CA ASP A 219 -0.40 -14.49 10.83
C ASP A 219 -1.10 -13.16 11.12
N LEU A 220 -1.52 -12.42 10.09
CA LEU A 220 -2.29 -11.19 10.25
C LEU A 220 -3.62 -11.46 10.98
N LEU A 221 -4.30 -12.56 10.66
CA LEU A 221 -5.56 -12.94 11.33
C LEU A 221 -5.36 -13.34 12.79
N LYS A 222 -4.24 -13.98 13.14
CA LYS A 222 -3.98 -14.50 14.50
C LYS A 222 -3.29 -13.50 15.41
N PHE A 223 -2.35 -12.73 14.87
CA PHE A 223 -1.41 -11.91 15.64
C PHE A 223 -1.49 -10.42 15.29
N GLY A 224 -2.27 -10.05 14.26
CA GLY A 224 -2.35 -8.68 13.75
C GLY A 224 -1.09 -8.19 13.03
N ARG A 225 -0.10 -9.06 12.84
CA ARG A 225 1.17 -8.80 12.16
C ARG A 225 1.77 -10.11 11.64
N PRO A 226 2.63 -10.08 10.62
CA PRO A 226 3.38 -11.26 10.22
C PRO A 226 4.29 -11.76 11.35
N ASN A 227 4.45 -13.07 11.48
CA ASN A 227 5.29 -13.69 12.50
C ASN A 227 6.75 -13.76 12.06
N ARG A 228 7.38 -12.59 11.89
CA ARG A 228 8.80 -12.46 11.54
C ARG A 228 9.47 -11.33 12.33
N PRO A 229 10.79 -11.40 12.52
CA PRO A 229 11.52 -10.32 13.20
C PRO A 229 11.34 -8.97 12.49
N PRO A 230 11.27 -7.86 13.24
CA PRO A 230 11.17 -6.53 12.66
C PRO A 230 12.44 -6.16 11.88
N ARG A 231 12.27 -5.55 10.72
CA ARG A 231 13.37 -5.03 9.90
C ARG A 231 13.99 -3.78 10.55
N PRO A 232 15.29 -3.53 10.35
CA PRO A 232 15.92 -2.29 10.78
C PRO A 232 15.33 -1.12 10.00
N TRP A 233 14.70 -0.20 10.74
CA TRP A 233 14.11 1.02 10.21
C TRP A 233 14.94 2.22 10.69
N LEU A 234 15.33 3.10 9.76
CA LEU A 234 16.14 4.28 10.10
C LEU A 234 15.32 5.55 10.28
N GLY A 235 14.05 5.56 9.86
CA GLY A 235 13.25 6.78 9.83
C GLY A 235 13.71 7.78 8.77
N LEU A 236 14.28 7.29 7.66
CA LEU A 236 14.64 8.10 6.50
C LEU A 236 13.50 8.10 5.48
N TYR A 237 13.22 9.28 4.94
CA TYR A 237 12.54 9.42 3.65
C TYR A 237 13.62 9.69 2.60
N ALA A 238 13.77 8.79 1.63
CA ALA A 238 14.84 8.87 0.63
C ALA A 238 14.30 8.62 -0.78
N THR A 239 14.78 9.34 -1.77
CA THR A 239 14.39 9.15 -3.17
C THR A 239 15.61 9.07 -4.06
N GLU A 240 15.43 8.46 -5.23
CA GLU A 240 16.46 8.42 -6.26
C GLU A 240 16.37 9.67 -7.15
N ILE A 241 17.49 10.38 -7.33
CA ILE A 241 17.63 11.54 -8.21
C ILE A 241 18.96 11.41 -8.93
N GLU A 242 18.95 11.29 -10.27
CA GLU A 242 20.17 11.20 -11.09
C GLU A 242 21.16 10.13 -10.56
N ASP A 243 20.69 8.90 -10.37
CA ASP A 243 21.45 7.74 -9.86
C ASP A 243 22.03 7.92 -8.44
N LYS A 244 21.47 8.86 -7.66
CA LYS A 244 21.85 9.13 -6.27
C LYS A 244 20.67 8.96 -5.33
N ILE A 245 20.95 8.43 -4.15
CA ILE A 245 19.94 8.28 -3.11
C ILE A 245 19.99 9.51 -2.20
N VAL A 246 18.98 10.36 -2.30
CA VAL A 246 18.91 11.64 -1.59
C VAL A 246 17.92 11.52 -0.43
N VAL A 247 18.35 11.92 0.77
CA VAL A 247 17.46 12.08 1.92
C VAL A 247 16.57 13.29 1.68
N VAL A 248 15.27 13.06 1.56
CA VAL A 248 14.26 14.11 1.33
C VAL A 248 13.49 14.48 2.60
N GLY A 249 13.61 13.67 3.65
CA GLY A 249 13.01 13.97 4.94
C GLY A 249 13.39 12.94 6.00
N LEU A 250 13.01 13.25 7.23
CA LEU A 250 13.20 12.38 8.38
C LEU A 250 11.87 12.18 9.09
N ALA A 251 11.59 10.95 9.49
CA ALA A 251 10.43 10.66 10.31
C ALA A 251 10.58 11.31 11.70
N THR A 252 9.52 11.96 12.16
CA THR A 252 9.46 12.59 13.48
C THR A 252 9.71 11.55 14.58
N ARG A 253 10.70 11.79 15.44
CA ARG A 253 11.22 10.87 16.48
C ARG A 253 11.89 9.60 15.93
N GLY A 254 12.12 9.49 14.62
CA GLY A 254 12.80 8.35 14.01
C GLY A 254 14.29 8.30 14.36
N PRO A 255 14.94 7.12 14.24
CA PRO A 255 16.34 6.93 14.62
C PRO A 255 17.32 7.91 13.97
N ALA A 256 17.12 8.25 12.70
CA ALA A 256 17.99 9.16 11.97
C ALA A 256 17.97 10.61 12.51
N GLN A 257 16.94 11.03 13.26
CA GLN A 257 16.93 12.36 13.90
C GLN A 257 17.90 12.46 15.07
N ALA A 258 18.34 11.34 15.64
CA ALA A 258 19.26 11.33 16.78
C ALA A 258 20.74 11.50 16.36
N VAL A 259 21.01 11.55 15.06
CA VAL A 259 22.36 11.68 14.49
C VAL A 259 22.40 12.84 13.48
N ASP A 260 23.59 13.24 13.03
CA ASP A 260 23.75 14.36 12.09
C ASP A 260 23.43 13.97 10.63
N ILE A 261 22.22 13.46 10.37
CA ILE A 261 21.63 13.31 9.03
C ILE A 261 20.69 14.49 8.76
N ARG A 262 20.65 14.97 7.52
CA ARG A 262 19.83 16.11 7.09
C ARG A 262 19.20 15.87 5.73
N THR A 263 18.08 16.55 5.47
CA THR A 263 17.53 16.65 4.12
C THR A 263 18.58 17.23 3.17
N GLY A 264 18.71 16.63 1.99
CA GLY A 264 19.73 16.96 0.99
C GLY A 264 20.98 16.07 1.05
N ASP A 265 21.15 15.28 2.11
CA ASP A 265 22.24 14.30 2.18
C ASP A 265 22.13 13.25 1.08
N ILE A 266 23.26 12.90 0.49
CA ILE A 266 23.36 11.80 -0.47
C ILE A 266 23.94 10.57 0.22
N ILE A 267 23.22 9.46 0.21
CA ILE A 267 23.69 8.16 0.70
C ILE A 267 24.50 7.51 -0.42
N LEU A 268 25.81 7.34 -0.19
CA LEU A 268 26.73 6.73 -1.14
C LEU A 268 26.92 5.23 -0.89
N ALA A 269 26.90 4.79 0.36
CA ALA A 269 27.12 3.39 0.72
C ALA A 269 26.38 3.00 2.00
N VAL A 270 26.01 1.73 2.09
CA VAL A 270 25.48 1.08 3.30
C VAL A 270 26.43 -0.04 3.69
N ALA A 271 26.97 -0.01 4.91
CA ALA A 271 27.94 -0.99 5.41
C ALA A 271 29.11 -1.25 4.47
N GLY A 272 29.73 -0.15 4.01
CA GLY A 272 30.90 -0.17 3.13
C GLY A 272 30.61 -0.62 1.69
N ARG A 273 29.34 -0.83 1.32
CA ARG A 273 28.94 -1.22 -0.04
C ARG A 273 28.17 -0.11 -0.72
N GLU A 274 28.68 0.36 -1.85
CA GLU A 274 28.08 1.45 -2.64
C GLU A 274 26.62 1.17 -3.05
N VAL A 275 25.81 2.21 -3.09
CA VAL A 275 24.40 2.15 -3.46
C VAL A 275 24.05 3.32 -4.38
N SER A 276 23.34 3.03 -5.46
CA SER A 276 22.80 4.01 -6.41
C SER A 276 21.28 3.88 -6.57
N GLU A 277 20.73 2.70 -6.30
CA GLU A 277 19.30 2.40 -6.41
C GLU A 277 18.63 2.32 -5.03
N LEU A 278 17.44 2.92 -4.92
CA LEU A 278 16.72 3.03 -3.65
C LEU A 278 16.37 1.65 -3.05
N ALA A 279 15.86 0.72 -3.86
CA ALA A 279 15.50 -0.63 -3.42
C ALA A 279 16.73 -1.38 -2.87
N THR A 280 17.85 -1.28 -3.58
CA THR A 280 19.12 -1.90 -3.20
C THR A 280 19.63 -1.36 -1.87
N ALA A 281 19.53 -0.05 -1.62
CA ALA A 281 19.90 0.52 -0.33
C ALA A 281 19.05 -0.02 0.82
N PHE A 282 17.72 -0.05 0.68
CA PHE A 282 16.85 -0.60 1.71
C PHE A 282 17.13 -2.09 1.97
N ARG A 283 17.30 -2.91 0.92
CA ARG A 283 17.65 -4.33 1.09
C ARG A 283 18.99 -4.52 1.81
N LYS A 284 19.99 -3.67 1.54
CA LYS A 284 21.26 -3.71 2.26
C LYS A 284 21.09 -3.40 3.74
N ILE A 285 20.31 -2.36 4.07
CA ILE A 285 19.97 -2.03 5.46
C ILE A 285 19.31 -3.25 6.14
N TRP A 286 18.31 -3.85 5.50
CA TRP A 286 17.60 -5.02 6.04
C TRP A 286 18.48 -6.27 6.19
N SER A 287 19.54 -6.40 5.38
CA SER A 287 20.43 -7.56 5.44
C SER A 287 21.39 -7.55 6.65
N LEU A 288 21.48 -6.42 7.37
CA LEU A 288 22.38 -6.28 8.53
C LEU A 288 21.86 -6.99 9.79
N GLY A 289 20.57 -7.36 9.82
CA GLY A 289 19.97 -8.09 10.93
C GLY A 289 18.56 -7.61 11.23
N ASN A 290 18.16 -7.71 12.50
CA ASN A 290 16.85 -7.26 12.97
C ASN A 290 16.92 -5.81 13.45
N ALA A 291 15.77 -5.17 13.68
CA ALA A 291 15.70 -3.87 14.33
C ALA A 291 16.57 -3.81 15.61
N GLY A 292 17.32 -2.73 15.76
CA GLY A 292 18.28 -2.52 16.85
C GLY A 292 19.74 -2.68 16.44
N VAL A 293 20.03 -3.17 15.23
CA VAL A 293 21.41 -3.19 14.69
C VAL A 293 21.88 -1.80 14.30
N ASP A 294 23.19 -1.60 14.39
CA ASP A 294 23.88 -0.41 13.91
C ASP A 294 24.02 -0.44 12.38
N VAL A 295 23.63 0.66 11.73
CA VAL A 295 23.65 0.81 10.28
C VAL A 295 24.63 1.91 9.90
N PRO A 296 25.87 1.56 9.53
CA PRO A 296 26.85 2.51 9.02
C PRO A 296 26.48 2.96 7.59
N LEU A 297 26.43 4.27 7.39
CA LEU A 297 26.17 4.94 6.12
C LEU A 297 27.37 5.81 5.74
N LEU A 298 27.73 5.82 4.46
CA LEU A 298 28.63 6.80 3.88
C LEU A 298 27.78 7.92 3.27
N ILE A 299 27.92 9.13 3.77
CA ILE A 299 27.12 10.30 3.39
C ILE A 299 27.98 11.33 2.66
N TYR A 300 27.42 11.94 1.64
CA TYR A 300 27.96 13.14 1.00
C TYR A 300 27.09 14.36 1.29
N ARG A 301 27.70 15.42 1.84
CA ARG A 301 27.08 16.72 2.13
C ARG A 301 28.10 17.84 1.87
N ASP A 302 27.70 18.88 1.14
CA ASP A 302 28.50 20.11 0.94
C ASP A 302 29.96 19.87 0.49
N GLY A 303 30.17 18.94 -0.44
CA GLY A 303 31.50 18.63 -0.97
C GLY A 303 32.34 17.70 -0.10
N ARG A 304 31.81 17.21 1.02
CA ARG A 304 32.51 16.33 1.95
C ARG A 304 31.80 14.99 2.08
N THR A 305 32.59 13.94 2.20
CA THR A 305 32.14 12.59 2.50
C THR A 305 32.49 12.25 3.95
N PHE A 306 31.55 11.69 4.70
CA PHE A 306 31.76 11.25 6.07
C PHE A 306 30.90 10.02 6.39
N GLU A 307 31.33 9.24 7.38
CA GLU A 307 30.58 8.10 7.87
C GLU A 307 29.69 8.51 9.05
N VAL A 308 28.51 7.92 9.12
CA VAL A 308 27.59 8.04 10.24
C VAL A 308 26.94 6.69 10.51
N THR A 309 26.82 6.32 11.77
CA THR A 309 26.18 5.07 12.18
C THR A 309 24.85 5.40 12.85
N ILE A 310 23.79 4.76 12.39
CA ILE A 310 22.44 4.91 12.93
C ILE A 310 22.04 3.60 13.61
N ALA A 311 21.76 3.63 14.91
CA ALA A 311 21.14 2.50 15.60
C ALA A 311 19.69 2.36 15.11
N SER A 312 19.39 1.30 14.35
CA SER A 312 18.06 1.11 13.76
C SER A 312 16.97 0.85 14.80
N GLY A 313 15.72 1.19 14.45
CA GLY A 313 14.55 0.96 15.30
C GLY A 313 13.59 -0.07 14.72
N ASP A 314 12.65 -0.51 15.56
CA ASP A 314 11.47 -1.25 15.12
C ASP A 314 10.36 -0.23 14.83
N ARG A 315 10.02 -0.05 13.55
CA ARG A 315 9.00 0.92 13.09
C ARG A 315 7.66 0.72 13.81
N ALA A 316 7.28 -0.51 14.14
CA ALA A 316 5.99 -0.79 14.76
C ALA A 316 5.88 -0.18 16.17
N ARG A 317 7.00 0.05 16.87
CA ARG A 317 7.01 0.69 18.19
C ARG A 317 6.65 2.17 18.17
N PHE A 318 6.69 2.81 17.00
CA PHE A 318 6.30 4.21 16.82
C PHE A 318 4.81 4.38 16.55
N LEU A 319 4.14 3.31 16.13
CA LEU A 319 2.74 3.35 15.78
C LEU A 319 1.85 3.01 16.97
N LYS A 320 0.67 3.62 16.98
CA LYS A 320 -0.44 3.16 17.83
C LYS A 320 -0.96 1.82 17.30
N GLY A 321 -0.86 0.78 18.13
CA GLY A 321 -1.47 -0.51 17.86
C GLY A 321 -3.01 -0.45 17.95
N PRO A 322 -3.73 -1.38 17.30
CA PRO A 322 -5.17 -1.50 17.49
C PRO A 322 -5.48 -1.75 18.98
N SER A 323 -6.50 -1.06 19.50
CA SER A 323 -6.97 -1.29 20.87
C SER A 323 -7.70 -2.64 20.92
N LEU A 324 -7.08 -3.63 21.57
CA LEU A 324 -7.74 -4.89 21.89
C LEU A 324 -8.71 -4.62 23.06
N HIS A 325 -10.01 -4.75 22.80
CA HIS A 325 -11.04 -4.76 23.83
C HIS A 325 -11.27 -6.17 24.36
#